data_AF-A0AA37HRR0-F1
#
_entry.id   AF-A0AA37HRR0-F1
#
_cell.length_a   1.000
_cell.length_b   1.000
_cell.length_c   1.000
_cell.angle_alpha   90.00
_cell.angle_beta   90.00
_cell.angle_gamma   90.00
#
_symmetry.space_group_name_H-M   'P 1'
#
loop_
_entity.id
_entity.type
_entity.pdbx_description
1 polymer ?
#
loop_
_entity_poly.entity_id
_entity_poly.type
_entity_poly.pdbx_seq_one_letter_code
_entity_poly.pdbx_strand_id
1 'polypeptide(L)'
;MLSSDTDILSAAAAWRRAGRGVALATVIETWGSAPRPVGSHLVIDGDGNFLGSVSGGCVEGAVITDAIDVIAEGRPRVLEFGVADETAWRVGLSCGGRIRVLVERVD
;
A
#
# COMPACT_ATOMS: atom_id res chain seq x y z
N MET A 1 -18.42 -6.17 -2.26
CA MET A 1 -17.70 -7.39 -1.90
C MET A 1 -16.31 -6.95 -1.48
N LEU A 2 -16.02 -6.96 -0.17
CA LEU A 2 -14.69 -6.60 0.31
C LEU A 2 -13.75 -7.75 -0.08
N SER A 3 -12.69 -7.46 -0.83
CA SER A 3 -11.66 -8.45 -1.14
C SER A 3 -11.03 -8.92 0.16
N SER A 4 -11.01 -10.23 0.39
CA SER A 4 -10.27 -10.83 1.50
C SER A 4 -8.76 -10.77 1.23
N ASP A 5 -7.92 -10.89 2.27
CA ASP A 5 -6.47 -10.98 2.09
C ASP A 5 -6.07 -12.14 1.16
N THR A 6 -6.84 -13.23 1.19
CA THR A 6 -6.67 -14.36 0.26
C THR A 6 -6.90 -13.96 -1.20
N ASP A 7 -7.88 -13.09 -1.48
CA ASP A 7 -8.15 -12.61 -2.82
C ASP A 7 -7.01 -11.71 -3.33
N ILE A 8 -6.45 -10.87 -2.45
CA ILE A 8 -5.35 -9.96 -2.76
C ILE A 8 -4.08 -10.73 -3.10
N LEU A 9 -3.69 -11.71 -2.26
CA LEU A 9 -2.52 -12.55 -2.51
C LEU A 9 -2.71 -13.44 -3.75
N SER A 10 -3.94 -13.92 -3.99
CA SER A 10 -4.28 -14.67 -5.20
C SER A 10 -4.15 -13.81 -6.46
N ALA A 11 -4.58 -12.55 -6.41
CA ALA A 11 -4.39 -11.59 -7.50
C ALA A 11 -2.91 -11.31 -7.77
N ALA A 12 -2.11 -11.10 -6.71
CA ALA A 12 -0.66 -10.93 -6.85
C ALA A 12 0.00 -12.13 -7.55
N ALA A 13 -0.34 -13.36 -7.13
CA ALA A 13 0.17 -14.58 -7.76
C ALA A 13 -0.31 -14.75 -9.20
N ALA A 14 -1.55 -14.39 -9.51
CA ALA A 14 -2.10 -14.44 -10.86
C ALA A 14 -1.41 -13.44 -11.80
N TRP A 15 -1.27 -12.18 -11.37
CA TRP A 15 -0.61 -11.13 -12.16
C TRP A 15 0.86 -11.43 -12.40
N ARG A 16 1.57 -11.93 -11.37
CA ARG A 16 2.97 -12.35 -11.53
C ARG A 16 3.11 -13.49 -12.55
N ARG A 17 2.25 -14.51 -12.48
CA ARG A 17 2.22 -15.61 -13.47
C ARG A 17 1.90 -15.14 -14.89
N ALA A 18 1.19 -14.03 -15.03
CA ALA A 18 0.93 -13.39 -16.32
C ALA A 18 2.11 -12.54 -16.84
N GLY A 19 3.26 -12.54 -16.14
CA GLY A 19 4.46 -11.79 -16.55
C GLY A 19 4.40 -10.30 -16.22
N ARG A 20 3.44 -9.86 -15.40
CA ARG A 20 3.33 -8.47 -14.98
C ARG A 20 4.29 -8.18 -13.84
N GLY A 21 4.87 -6.99 -13.82
CA GLY A 21 5.50 -6.46 -12.61
C GLY A 21 4.44 -6.22 -11.55
N VAL A 22 4.68 -6.70 -10.32
CA VAL A 22 3.72 -6.65 -9.22
C VAL A 22 4.44 -6.18 -7.96
N ALA A 23 3.79 -5.30 -7.19
CA ALA A 23 4.19 -4.96 -5.84
C ALA A 23 3.06 -5.26 -4.85
N LEU A 24 3.46 -5.64 -3.64
CA LEU A 24 2.57 -5.78 -2.49
C LEU A 24 2.89 -4.65 -1.50
N ALA A 25 1.87 -3.88 -1.17
CA ALA A 25 1.91 -2.90 -0.11
C ALA A 25 1.21 -3.47 1.14
N THR A 26 1.89 -3.45 2.27
CA THR A 26 1.44 -4.04 3.54
C THR A 26 1.53 -3.01 4.66
N VAL A 27 0.44 -2.79 5.40
CA VAL A 27 0.49 -2.01 6.64
C VAL A 27 1.29 -2.79 7.67
N ILE A 28 2.48 -2.28 8.02
CA ILE A 28 3.38 -2.93 8.99
C ILE A 28 3.29 -2.33 10.39
N GLU A 29 2.76 -1.10 10.51
CA GLU A 29 2.61 -0.41 11.79
C GLU A 29 1.47 0.59 11.74
N THR A 30 0.79 0.76 12.87
CA THR A 30 -0.32 1.70 13.04
C THR A 30 -0.23 2.41 14.38
N TRP A 31 -0.57 3.70 14.42
CA TRP A 31 -0.73 4.47 15.65
C TRP A 31 -2.03 5.25 15.65
N GLY A 32 -2.61 5.42 16.84
CA GLY A 32 -3.86 6.15 17.03
C GLY A 32 -5.01 5.49 16.27
N SER A 33 -5.93 6.32 15.76
CA SER A 33 -7.12 5.87 15.03
C SER A 33 -6.82 5.60 13.54
N ALA A 34 -5.83 4.74 13.26
CA ALA A 34 -5.49 4.34 11.90
C ALA A 34 -6.69 3.65 11.20
N PRO A 35 -6.95 3.95 9.92
CA PRO A 35 -8.17 3.49 9.23
C PRO A 35 -8.14 2.01 8.82
N ARG A 36 -6.96 1.39 8.76
CA ARG A 36 -6.76 -0.02 8.43
C ARG A 36 -5.78 -0.65 9.43
N PRO A 37 -6.01 -1.90 9.87
CA PRO A 37 -5.12 -2.58 10.80
C PRO A 37 -3.79 -3.00 10.14
N VAL A 38 -2.78 -3.26 10.97
CA VAL A 38 -1.57 -3.98 10.56
C VAL A 38 -1.95 -5.29 9.86
N GLY A 39 -1.25 -5.61 8.78
CA GLY A 39 -1.54 -6.74 7.90
C GLY A 39 -2.49 -6.41 6.74
N SER A 40 -3.08 -5.21 6.69
CA SER A 40 -3.89 -4.83 5.53
C SER A 40 -3.03 -4.72 4.28
N HIS A 41 -3.51 -5.29 3.18
CA HIS A 41 -2.78 -5.38 1.93
C HIS A 41 -3.40 -4.54 0.81
N LEU A 42 -2.55 -4.09 -0.10
CA LEU A 42 -2.89 -3.52 -1.40
C LEU A 42 -1.90 -4.11 -2.42
N VAL A 43 -2.39 -4.84 -3.42
CA VAL A 43 -1.57 -5.29 -4.55
C VAL A 43 -1.67 -4.29 -5.68
N ILE A 44 -0.55 -3.99 -6.33
CA ILE A 44 -0.43 -3.05 -7.45
C ILE A 44 0.36 -3.72 -8.58
N ASP A 45 -0.03 -3.52 -9.82
CA ASP A 45 0.78 -3.89 -11.00
C ASP A 45 1.48 -2.69 -11.64
N GLY A 46 2.37 -2.96 -12.61
CA GLY A 46 3.11 -1.93 -13.32
C GLY A 46 2.29 -0.94 -14.15
N ASP A 47 1.01 -1.25 -14.44
CA ASP A 47 0.09 -0.34 -15.14
C ASP A 47 -0.76 0.49 -14.14
N GLY A 48 -0.54 0.30 -12.83
CA GLY A 48 -1.26 0.99 -11.77
C GLY A 48 -2.62 0.39 -11.43
N ASN A 49 -3.00 -0.80 -11.96
CA ASN A 49 -4.19 -1.47 -11.45
C ASN A 49 -3.92 -2.02 -10.05
N PHE A 50 -4.95 -2.01 -9.20
CA PHE A 50 -4.77 -2.40 -7.80
C PHE A 50 -5.99 -3.13 -7.22
N LEU A 51 -5.76 -3.89 -6.15
CA LEU A 51 -6.78 -4.56 -5.36
C LEU A 51 -6.42 -4.52 -3.88
N GLY A 52 -7.39 -4.26 -3.00
CA GLY A 52 -7.17 -4.11 -1.57
C GLY A 52 -7.10 -2.65 -1.14
N SER A 53 -6.63 -2.39 0.07
CA SER A 53 -6.57 -1.05 0.64
C SER A 53 -5.71 -1.01 1.91
N VAL A 54 -4.87 0.01 2.01
CA VAL A 54 -4.04 0.29 3.20
C VAL A 54 -4.56 1.46 4.03
N SER A 55 -5.51 2.25 3.52
CA SER A 55 -6.08 3.37 4.28
C SER A 55 -7.58 3.63 4.12
N GLY A 56 -8.22 3.05 3.11
CA GLY A 56 -9.63 3.29 2.79
C GLY A 56 -9.86 4.41 1.76
N GLY A 57 -8.81 4.94 1.13
CA GLY A 57 -8.92 5.80 -0.05
C GLY A 57 -8.02 7.05 -0.06
N CYS A 58 -7.45 7.46 1.07
CA CYS A 58 -6.76 8.75 1.17
C CYS A 58 -5.31 8.73 0.68
N VAL A 59 -4.59 7.60 0.85
CA VAL A 59 -3.15 7.53 0.52
C VAL A 59 -2.83 6.48 -0.55
N GLU A 60 -3.83 5.77 -1.06
CA GLU A 60 -3.68 4.73 -2.09
C GLU A 60 -2.95 5.26 -3.33
N GLY A 61 -3.24 6.49 -3.79
CA GLY A 61 -2.57 7.07 -4.95
C GLY A 61 -1.05 7.27 -4.75
N ALA A 62 -0.63 7.68 -3.54
CA ALA A 62 0.79 7.82 -3.22
C ALA A 62 1.47 6.44 -3.17
N VAL A 63 0.81 5.46 -2.54
CA VAL A 63 1.31 4.08 -2.47
C VAL A 63 1.44 3.45 -3.86
N ILE A 64 0.47 3.67 -4.76
CA ILE A 64 0.53 3.19 -6.15
C ILE A 64 1.70 3.81 -6.90
N THR A 65 1.96 5.11 -6.71
CA THR A 65 3.09 5.79 -7.35
C THR A 65 4.43 5.19 -6.92
N ASP A 66 4.66 5.07 -5.61
CA ASP A 66 5.88 4.43 -5.09
C ASP A 66 5.97 2.94 -5.45
N ALA A 67 4.85 2.24 -5.58
CA ALA A 67 4.83 0.83 -5.99
C ALA A 67 5.33 0.64 -7.42
N ILE A 68 5.00 1.54 -8.34
CA ILE A 68 5.52 1.50 -9.72
C ILE A 68 7.05 1.65 -9.72
N ASP A 69 7.57 2.58 -8.91
CA ASP A 69 9.02 2.74 -8.74
C ASP A 69 9.67 1.48 -8.15
N VAL A 70 9.07 0.89 -7.11
CA VAL A 70 9.55 -0.35 -6.48
C VAL A 70 9.57 -1.53 -7.47
N ILE A 71 8.57 -1.64 -8.34
CA ILE A 71 8.52 -2.66 -9.41
C ILE A 71 9.72 -2.48 -10.36
N ALA A 72 9.97 -1.25 -10.81
CA ALA A 72 11.03 -0.94 -11.75
C ALA A 72 12.44 -1.11 -11.13
N GLU A 73 12.63 -0.67 -9.90
CA GLU A 73 13.93 -0.69 -9.20
C GLU A 73 14.24 -2.03 -8.54
N GLY A 74 13.21 -2.81 -8.19
CA GLY A 74 13.35 -4.03 -7.38
C GLY A 74 13.82 -3.78 -5.95
N ARG A 75 13.69 -2.55 -5.44
CA ARG A 75 14.12 -2.16 -4.10
C ARG A 75 12.90 -1.87 -3.22
N PRO A 76 12.69 -2.59 -2.11
CA PRO A 76 11.56 -2.33 -1.22
C PRO A 76 11.70 -0.98 -0.52
N ARG A 77 10.55 -0.37 -0.18
CA ARG A 77 10.45 0.94 0.47
C ARG A 77 9.47 0.90 1.63
N VAL A 78 9.72 1.70 2.67
CA VAL A 78 8.75 1.93 3.75
C VAL A 78 8.22 3.35 3.63
N LEU A 79 6.91 3.47 3.46
CA LEU A 79 6.19 4.73 3.38
C LEU A 79 5.53 5.02 4.73
N GLU A 80 5.54 6.29 5.16
CA GLU A 80 4.90 6.73 6.40
C GLU A 80 3.84 7.78 6.08
N PHE A 81 2.62 7.56 6.58
CA PHE A 81 1.48 8.44 6.36
C PHE A 81 0.78 8.72 7.68
N GLY A 82 0.50 9.98 8.01
CA GLY A 82 -0.29 10.33 9.18
C GLY A 82 -0.57 11.81 9.25
N VAL A 83 -1.29 12.21 10.30
CA VAL A 83 -1.61 13.62 10.53
C VAL A 83 -0.34 14.33 10.97
N ALA A 84 0.03 15.37 10.23
CA ALA A 84 1.12 16.25 10.61
C ALA A 84 0.75 16.98 11.90
N ASP A 85 1.54 16.78 12.95
CA ASP A 85 1.49 17.60 14.14
C ASP A 85 2.05 18.98 13.76
N GLU A 86 1.16 19.92 13.44
CA GLU A 86 1.29 21.38 13.20
C GLU A 86 2.50 21.98 12.42
N THR A 87 3.49 21.23 11.93
CA THR A 87 4.73 21.84 11.37
C THR A 87 5.24 21.26 10.05
N ALA A 88 4.66 20.19 9.48
CA ALA A 88 5.16 19.65 8.21
C ALA A 88 4.06 19.08 7.31
N TRP A 89 3.69 19.83 6.27
CA TRP A 89 2.72 19.44 5.25
C TRP A 89 3.24 18.26 4.40
N ARG A 90 2.79 17.04 4.69
CA ARG A 90 2.71 15.92 3.73
C ARG A 90 1.38 15.20 3.95
N VAL A 91 0.68 14.95 2.85
CA VAL A 91 -0.66 14.33 2.73
C VAL A 91 -1.02 13.44 3.92
N GLY A 92 -1.90 13.91 4.80
CA GLY A 92 -2.19 13.28 6.09
C GLY A 92 -3.59 12.67 6.20
N LEU A 93 -3.69 11.66 7.06
CA LEU A 93 -4.96 11.00 7.41
C LEU A 93 -5.85 11.97 8.21
N SER A 94 -7.16 12.03 7.94
CA SER A 94 -8.08 12.96 8.64
C SER A 94 -8.49 12.51 10.06
N CYS A 95 -8.09 11.31 10.46
CA CYS A 95 -8.58 10.62 11.66
C CYS A 95 -7.66 10.69 12.90
N GLY A 96 -6.54 11.40 12.86
CA GLY A 96 -5.61 11.48 14.00
C GLY A 96 -4.64 10.28 14.11
N GLY A 97 -4.63 9.38 13.11
CA GLY A 97 -3.78 8.20 13.08
C GLY A 97 -2.56 8.32 12.18
N ARG A 98 -1.65 7.33 12.28
CA ARG A 98 -0.51 7.15 11.40
C ARG A 98 -0.37 5.68 11.01
N ILE A 99 0.11 5.41 9.80
CA ILE A 99 0.45 4.09 9.32
C ILE A 99 1.84 4.09 8.70
N ARG A 100 2.54 2.96 8.80
CA ARG A 100 3.70 2.64 7.96
C ARG A 100 3.35 1.50 7.03
N VAL A 101 3.71 1.65 5.77
CA VAL A 101 3.40 0.71 4.69
C VAL A 101 4.71 0.25 4.07
N LEU A 102 5.00 -1.05 4.17
CA LEU A 102 6.07 -1.68 3.40
C LEU A 102 5.56 -1.93 1.99
N VAL A 103 6.31 -1.49 0.99
CA VAL A 103 6.06 -1.75 -0.43
C VAL A 103 7.22 -2.58 -0.95
N GLU A 104 6.92 -3.77 -1.46
CA GLU A 104 7.91 -4.73 -1.96
C GLU A 104 7.47 -5.32 -3.30
N ARG A 105 8.43 -5.57 -4.19
CA ARG A 105 8.17 -6.27 -5.45
C ARG A 105 7.92 -7.75 -5.17
N VAL A 106 6.96 -8.33 -5.88
CA VAL A 106 6.66 -9.77 -5.80
C VAL A 106 7.44 -10.50 -6.88
N ASP A 107 8.41 -11.31 -6.46
CA ASP A 107 9.24 -12.17 -7.34
C ASP A 107 8.73 -13.63 -7.42
#